data_AF-A0A1S8L1K0-F1
#
_entry.id   AF-A0A1S8L1K0-F1
#
_cell.length_a   1.000
_cell.length_b   1.000
_cell.length_c   1.000
_cell.angle_alpha   90.00
_cell.angle_beta   90.00
_cell.angle_gamma   90.00
#
_symmetry.space_group_name_H-M   'P 1'
#
loop_
_entity.id
_entity.type
_entity.pdbx_description
1 polymer ?
#
loop_
_entity_poly.entity_id
_entity_poly.type
_entity_poly.pdbx_seq_one_letter_code
_entity_poly.pdbx_strand_id
1 'polypeptide(L)'
;MNNDKRKPRMVLNAEAMPKEIYDLLNEKAKSRRLTPYIIELVKKDLSNREIVAKLDMVSNNIDLILSKLNNVHFVQNSSHKENEKLKEGNVMSFDEVHGGISLEDLNDQWDF
;
A
#
# COMPACT_ATOMS: atom_id res chain seq x y z
N MET A 1 -18.49 -46.56 46.95
CA MET A 1 -19.39 -46.36 45.80
C MET A 1 -18.94 -45.11 45.07
N ASN A 2 -18.20 -45.26 43.97
CA ASN A 2 -17.63 -44.13 43.22
C ASN A 2 -18.70 -43.52 42.32
N ASN A 3 -19.28 -42.40 42.74
CA ASN A 3 -20.19 -41.61 41.93
C ASN A 3 -19.38 -40.74 40.96
N ASP A 4 -18.84 -41.35 39.90
CA ASP A 4 -18.38 -40.63 38.73
C ASP A 4 -19.59 -40.02 38.02
N LYS A 5 -19.95 -38.79 38.41
CA LYS A 5 -20.92 -37.95 37.70
C LYS A 5 -20.37 -37.62 36.31
N ARG A 6 -20.53 -38.54 35.36
CA ARG A 6 -20.18 -38.34 33.95
C ARG A 6 -20.95 -37.11 33.46
N LYS A 7 -20.23 -36.06 33.07
CA LYS A 7 -20.84 -34.86 32.48
C LYS A 7 -21.70 -35.29 31.27
N PRO A 8 -22.93 -34.77 31.15
CA PRO A 8 -23.79 -35.07 30.01
C PRO A 8 -23.05 -34.75 28.72
N ARG A 9 -23.10 -35.68 27.76
CA ARG A 9 -22.52 -35.47 26.43
C ARG A 9 -23.36 -34.41 25.72
N MET A 10 -22.69 -33.40 25.19
CA MET A 10 -23.33 -32.38 24.37
C MET A 10 -23.72 -33.02 23.04
N VAL A 11 -25.03 -33.05 22.75
CA VAL A 11 -25.59 -33.53 21.48
C VAL A 11 -26.08 -32.30 20.73
N LEU A 12 -25.66 -32.15 19.48
CA LEU A 12 -26.10 -31.09 18.60
C LEU A 12 -27.47 -31.51 18.02
N ASN A 13 -28.50 -30.65 18.09
CA ASN A 13 -29.75 -30.88 17.36
C ASN A 13 -29.65 -30.21 15.98
N ALA A 14 -29.97 -30.95 14.91
CA ALA A 14 -29.44 -30.72 13.57
C ALA A 14 -30.49 -30.39 12.50
N GLU A 15 -31.65 -29.82 12.84
CA GLU A 15 -32.74 -29.66 11.86
C GLU A 15 -32.42 -28.75 10.66
N ALA A 16 -31.38 -27.91 10.73
CA ALA A 16 -30.97 -27.00 9.65
C ALA A 16 -29.50 -27.15 9.20
N MET A 17 -28.75 -28.12 9.75
CA MET A 17 -27.32 -28.25 9.47
C MET A 17 -27.07 -29.33 8.40
N PRO A 18 -26.29 -29.05 7.34
CA PRO A 18 -25.87 -30.08 6.40
C PRO A 18 -25.22 -31.26 7.14
N LYS A 19 -25.57 -32.48 6.73
CA LYS A 19 -25.21 -33.70 7.45
C LYS A 19 -23.70 -33.86 7.60
N GLU A 20 -22.96 -33.47 6.58
CA GLU A 20 -21.50 -33.53 6.53
C GLU A 20 -20.87 -32.64 7.61
N ILE A 21 -21.43 -31.45 7.83
CA ILE A 21 -20.97 -30.50 8.85
C ILE A 21 -21.36 -31.00 10.24
N TYR A 22 -22.55 -31.55 10.38
CA TYR A 22 -23.00 -32.16 11.63
C TYR A 22 -22.08 -33.31 12.05
N ASP A 23 -21.79 -34.24 11.13
CA ASP A 23 -20.93 -35.39 11.39
C ASP A 23 -19.52 -34.94 11.79
N LEU A 24 -18.96 -33.95 11.09
CA LEU A 24 -17.67 -33.36 11.45
C LEU A 24 -17.67 -32.76 12.86
N LEU A 25 -18.65 -31.93 13.21
CA LEU A 25 -18.74 -31.30 14.53
C LEU A 25 -19.01 -32.33 15.62
N ASN A 26 -19.79 -33.37 15.33
CA ASN A 26 -20.08 -34.45 16.25
C ASN A 26 -18.83 -35.29 16.54
N GLU A 27 -17.98 -35.57 15.55
CA GLU A 27 -16.67 -36.21 15.78
C GLU A 27 -15.74 -35.35 16.65
N LYS A 28 -15.74 -34.03 16.44
CA LYS A 28 -15.02 -33.10 17.32
C LYS A 28 -15.64 -33.05 18.73
N ALA A 29 -16.95 -33.21 18.88
CA ALA A 29 -17.63 -33.29 20.17
C ALA A 29 -17.29 -34.58 20.93
N LYS A 30 -17.32 -35.73 20.24
CA LYS A 30 -16.94 -37.05 20.79
C LYS A 30 -15.51 -37.04 21.31
N SER A 31 -14.60 -36.39 20.59
CA SER A 31 -13.19 -36.22 20.99
C SER A 31 -12.96 -35.11 22.03
N ARG A 32 -14.02 -34.46 22.55
CA ARG A 32 -13.96 -33.34 23.51
C ARG A 32 -13.15 -32.13 23.02
N ARG A 33 -13.05 -31.94 21.70
CA ARG A 33 -12.29 -30.86 21.05
C ARG A 33 -13.18 -29.87 20.28
N LEU A 34 -14.50 -29.96 20.44
CA LEU A 34 -15.44 -29.09 19.75
C LEU A 34 -15.25 -27.61 20.08
N THR A 35 -15.15 -27.25 21.35
CA THR A 35 -14.99 -25.83 21.75
C THR A 35 -13.70 -25.21 21.23
N PRO A 36 -12.51 -25.82 21.37
CA PRO A 36 -11.29 -25.32 20.75
C PRO A 36 -11.41 -25.16 19.23
N TYR A 37 -12.01 -26.15 18.56
CA TYR A 37 -12.19 -26.13 17.11
C TYR A 37 -13.10 -24.98 16.64
N ILE A 38 -14.21 -24.72 17.35
CA ILE A 38 -15.08 -23.58 17.06
C ILE A 38 -14.34 -22.26 17.27
N ILE A 39 -13.54 -22.13 18.35
CA ILE A 39 -12.74 -20.92 18.61
C ILE A 39 -11.74 -20.68 17.47
N GLU A 40 -11.05 -21.71 17.01
CA GLU A 40 -10.12 -21.61 15.87
C GLU A 40 -10.83 -21.19 14.57
N LEU A 41 -12.00 -21.77 14.28
CA LEU A 41 -12.82 -21.39 13.13
C LEU A 41 -13.21 -19.90 13.17
N VAL A 42 -13.70 -19.42 14.32
CA VAL A 42 -14.09 -18.01 14.48
C VAL A 42 -12.88 -17.08 14.34
N LYS A 43 -11.74 -17.42 14.94
CA LYS A 43 -10.50 -16.64 14.77
C LYS A 43 -10.04 -16.58 13.32
N LYS A 44 -10.14 -17.71 12.61
CA LYS A 44 -9.78 -17.80 11.20
C LYS A 44 -10.73 -16.96 10.33
N ASP A 45 -12.03 -17.00 10.60
CA ASP A 45 -13.01 -16.17 9.89
C ASP A 45 -12.73 -14.67 10.07
N LEU A 46 -12.45 -14.23 11.30
CA LEU A 46 -12.06 -12.85 11.59
C LEU A 46 -10.80 -12.44 10.82
N SER A 47 -9.75 -13.26 10.86
CA SER A 47 -8.51 -12.99 10.14
C SER A 47 -8.73 -12.93 8.62
N ASN A 48 -9.55 -13.83 8.06
CA ASN A 48 -9.89 -13.81 6.64
C ASN A 48 -10.64 -12.54 6.24
N ARG A 49 -11.58 -12.06 7.07
CA ARG A 49 -12.29 -10.80 6.81
C ARG A 49 -11.33 -9.60 6.78
N GLU A 50 -10.37 -9.55 7.69
CA GLU A 50 -9.34 -8.50 7.69
C GLU A 50 -8.46 -8.56 6.44
N ILE A 51 -8.11 -9.76 5.97
CA ILE A 51 -7.35 -9.95 4.73
C ILE A 51 -8.15 -9.43 3.53
N VAL A 52 -9.43 -9.81 3.42
CA VAL A 52 -10.31 -9.34 2.34
C VAL A 52 -10.42 -7.82 2.36
N ALA A 53 -10.63 -7.21 3.53
CA ALA A 53 -10.71 -5.75 3.64
C ALA A 53 -9.42 -5.05 3.18
N LYS A 54 -8.25 -5.61 3.49
CA LYS A 54 -6.96 -5.09 3.00
C LYS A 54 -6.81 -5.24 1.49
N LEU A 55 -7.26 -6.36 0.93
CA LEU A 55 -7.25 -6.57 -0.52
C LEU A 55 -8.18 -5.59 -1.24
N ASP A 56 -9.36 -5.31 -0.69
CA ASP A 56 -10.29 -4.31 -1.22
C ASP A 56 -9.65 -2.91 -1.21
N MET A 57 -8.96 -2.53 -0.13
CA MET A 57 -8.22 -1.27 -0.08
C MET A 57 -7.14 -1.19 -1.16
N VAL A 58 -6.39 -2.27 -1.38
CA VAL A 58 -5.36 -2.33 -2.43
C VAL A 58 -6.00 -2.22 -3.81
N SER A 59 -7.11 -2.91 -4.07
CA SER A 59 -7.84 -2.81 -5.34
C SER A 59 -8.30 -1.39 -5.61
N ASN A 60 -8.94 -0.74 -4.62
CA ASN A 60 -9.39 0.64 -4.75
C ASN A 60 -8.24 1.62 -5.01
N ASN A 61 -7.08 1.40 -4.38
CA ASN A 61 -5.90 2.22 -4.63
C ASN A 61 -5.37 2.03 -6.05
N ILE A 62 -5.37 0.80 -6.58
CA ILE A 62 -4.98 0.51 -7.96
C ILE A 62 -5.93 1.22 -8.93
N ASP A 63 -7.24 1.12 -8.71
CA ASP A 63 -8.25 1.81 -9.55
C ASP A 63 -8.08 3.34 -9.51
N LEU A 64 -7.74 3.89 -8.35
CA LEU A 64 -7.42 5.31 -8.22
C LEU A 64 -6.15 5.70 -8.98
N ILE A 65 -5.11 4.86 -8.97
CA ILE A 65 -3.88 5.11 -9.72
C ILE A 65 -4.14 5.03 -11.22
N LEU A 66 -4.88 4.01 -11.68
CA LEU A 66 -5.24 3.84 -13.09
C LEU A 66 -6.09 4.99 -13.61
N SER A 67 -7.09 5.44 -12.84
CA SER A 67 -7.91 6.60 -13.20
C SER A 67 -7.08 7.89 -13.28
N LYS A 68 -6.09 8.07 -12.41
CA LYS A 68 -5.15 9.20 -12.51
C LYS A 68 -4.26 9.09 -13.75
N LEU A 69 -3.70 7.92 -14.05
CA LEU A 69 -2.85 7.70 -15.23
C LEU A 69 -3.60 7.93 -16.54
N ASN A 70 -4.88 7.54 -16.64
CA ASN A 70 -5.71 7.81 -17.82
C ASN A 70 -5.89 9.31 -18.09
N ASN A 71 -5.78 10.16 -17.06
CA ASN A 71 -5.86 11.61 -17.18
C ASN A 71 -4.47 12.27 -17.40
N VAL A 72 -3.39 11.50 -17.37
CA VAL A 72 -2.06 11.99 -17.72
C VAL A 72 -1.88 11.84 -19.22
N HIS A 73 -2.13 12.91 -19.96
CA HIS A 73 -1.57 13.03 -21.30
C HIS A 73 -0.05 13.09 -21.17
N PHE A 74 0.63 11.99 -21.50
CA PHE A 74 2.06 12.03 -21.73
C PHE A 74 2.29 13.08 -22.82
N VAL A 75 2.95 14.17 -22.47
CA VAL A 75 3.53 15.08 -23.45
C VAL A 75 4.60 14.26 -24.13
N GLN A 76 4.20 13.56 -25.21
CA GLN A 76 5.13 13.02 -26.17
C GLN A 76 5.99 14.21 -26.56
N ASN A 77 7.30 14.14 -26.29
CA ASN A 77 8.26 15.13 -26.74
C ASN A 77 8.07 15.25 -28.26
N SER A 78 7.22 16.18 -28.66
CA SER A 78 7.06 16.58 -30.04
C SER A 78 8.42 17.17 -30.34
N SER A 79 9.17 16.45 -31.18
CA SER A 79 10.46 16.86 -31.70
C SER A 79 10.36 18.35 -32.01
N HIS A 80 10.93 19.18 -31.13
CA HIS A 80 10.87 20.62 -31.26
C HIS A 80 11.59 20.91 -32.56
N LYS A 81 10.85 21.36 -33.58
CA LYS A 81 11.48 22.02 -34.72
C LYS A 81 12.29 23.16 -34.13
N GLU A 82 13.62 23.03 -34.19
CA GLU A 82 14.56 24.01 -33.66
C GLU A 82 14.19 25.39 -34.22
N ASN A 83 13.74 26.29 -33.34
CA ASN A 83 13.65 27.68 -33.69
C ASN A 83 15.08 28.22 -33.74
N GLU A 84 15.66 28.35 -34.94
CA GLU A 84 17.04 28.81 -35.18
C GLU A 84 17.41 30.15 -34.50
N LYS A 85 16.41 30.91 -34.03
CA LYS A 85 16.58 32.19 -33.33
C LYS A 85 17.04 32.07 -31.88
N LEU A 86 16.87 30.92 -31.22
CA LEU A 86 17.27 30.72 -29.83
C LEU A 86 18.29 29.59 -29.77
N LYS A 87 19.54 29.89 -30.15
CA LYS A 87 20.66 28.99 -29.86
C LYS A 87 21.02 29.15 -28.39
N GLU A 88 20.92 28.05 -27.65
CA GLU A 88 21.37 27.99 -26.26
C GLU A 88 22.88 28.30 -26.21
N GLY A 89 23.27 29.18 -25.30
CA GLY A 89 24.67 29.59 -25.13
C GLY A 89 25.50 28.45 -24.52
N ASN A 90 26.78 28.38 -24.90
CA ASN A 90 27.67 27.32 -24.41
C ASN A 90 28.29 27.73 -23.07
N VAL A 91 28.13 26.90 -22.03
CA VAL A 91 28.73 27.13 -20.72
C VAL A 91 30.21 26.75 -20.78
N MET A 92 31.09 27.74 -20.64
CA MET A 92 32.53 27.50 -20.55
C MET A 92 32.99 27.56 -19.10
N SER A 93 33.94 26.69 -18.76
CA SER A 93 34.63 26.70 -17.46
C SER A 93 35.97 27.41 -17.63
N PHE A 94 36.31 28.29 -16.68
CA PHE A 94 37.55 29.06 -16.68
C PHE A 94 38.31 28.76 -15.38
N ASP A 95 39.63 28.62 -15.48
CA ASP A 95 40.47 28.26 -14.33
C ASP A 95 40.80 29.46 -13.42
N GLU A 96 40.83 30.69 -13.95
CA GLU A 96 41.08 31.89 -13.15
C GLU A 96 40.35 33.11 -13.73
N VAL A 97 39.64 33.86 -12.88
CA VAL A 97 38.88 35.06 -13.25
C VAL A 97 39.62 36.28 -12.70
N HIS A 98 40.21 37.09 -13.58
CA HIS A 98 40.81 38.36 -13.19
C HIS A 98 39.75 39.47 -13.17
N GLY A 99 39.35 39.88 -11.97
CA GLY A 99 38.59 41.12 -11.76
C GLY A 99 39.54 42.29 -11.63
N GLY A 100 39.68 43.11 -12.67
CA GLY A 100 40.41 44.37 -12.62
C GLY A 100 39.44 45.53 -12.41
N ILE A 101 39.57 46.27 -11.31
CA ILE A 101 39.04 47.64 -11.24
C ILE A 101 40.01 48.49 -12.06
N SER A 102 39.49 49.22 -13.05
CA SER A 102 40.31 50.09 -13.90
C SER A 102 40.96 51.17 -13.05
N LEU A 103 42.20 51.58 -13.35
CA LEU A 103 42.83 52.70 -12.65
C LEU A 103 42.03 54.01 -12.81
N GLU A 104 41.22 54.08 -13.87
CA GLU A 104 40.28 55.16 -14.17
C GLU A 104 39.14 55.24 -13.14
N ASP A 105 38.68 54.11 -12.59
CA ASP A 105 37.61 54.08 -11.58
C ASP A 105 38.08 54.50 -10.18
N LEU A 106 39.40 54.62 -9.98
CA LEU A 106 40.00 55.04 -8.72
C LEU A 106 40.17 56.57 -8.61
N ASN A 107 39.95 57.33 -9.69
CA ASN A 107 40.30 58.74 -9.76
C ASN A 107 39.11 59.71 -9.67
N ASP A 108 37.91 59.21 -9.36
CA ASP A 108 36.76 60.05 -9.01
C ASP A 108 36.98 60.66 -7.61
N GLN A 109 37.82 61.71 -7.54
CA GLN A 109 37.87 62.61 -6.38
C GLN A 109 36.52 63.32 -6.26
N TRP A 110 35.78 63.00 -5.21
CA TRP A 110 34.57 63.72 -4.83
C TRP A 110 34.99 65.06 -4.19
N ASP A 111 34.99 66.14 -4.97
CA ASP A 111 35.09 67.51 -4.45
C ASP A 111 33.76 67.89 -3.76
N PHE A 112 33.80 68.00 -2.43
CA PHE A 112 32.71 68.51 -1.58
C PHE A 112 32.67 70.05 -1.56
#